data_AF-A0A132TR06-F1
#
_entry.id   AF-A0A132TR06-F1
#
_cell.length_a   1.000
_cell.length_b   1.000
_cell.length_c   1.000
_cell.angle_alpha   90.00
_cell.angle_beta   90.00
_cell.angle_gamma   90.00
#
_symmetry.space_group_name_H-M   'P 1'
#
loop_
_entity.id
_entity.type
_entity.pdbx_description
1 polymer ?
#
loop_
_entity_poly.entity_id
_entity_poly.type
_entity_poly.pdbx_seq_one_letter_code
_entity_poly.pdbx_strand_id
1 'polypeptide(L)'
;MSNEKVGIVSEQEKDEILNLYERKTALQELFSSLPCLNNDIAEIELIYEKIVADLGKTTVKLEHWWSEKARKYTWKSSANGSWKIDFNTNEIFLIKVE
;
A
#
# COMPACT_ATOMS: atom_id res chain seq x y z
N MET A 1 -19.69 4.99 -8.38
CA MET A 1 -18.76 4.68 -7.26
C MET A 1 -19.43 5.00 -5.93
N SER A 2 -19.89 3.97 -5.21
CA SER A 2 -20.41 4.10 -3.85
C SER A 2 -19.34 3.73 -2.83
N ASN A 3 -19.11 4.60 -1.84
CA ASN A 3 -18.20 4.35 -0.72
C ASN A 3 -19.03 4.03 0.53
N GLU A 4 -18.92 2.81 1.05
CA GLU A 4 -19.63 2.38 2.26
C GLU A 4 -18.62 2.31 3.42
N LYS A 5 -18.86 3.03 4.52
CA LYS A 5 -18.02 2.90 5.73
C LYS A 5 -18.22 1.49 6.31
N VAL A 6 -17.14 0.73 6.43
CA VAL A 6 -17.15 -0.66 6.93
C VAL A 6 -16.39 -0.83 8.25
N GLY A 7 -15.63 0.17 8.67
CA GLY A 7 -14.90 0.10 9.93
C GLY A 7 -14.15 1.37 10.31
N ILE A 8 -13.42 1.26 11.41
CA ILE A 8 -12.45 2.24 11.89
C ILE A 8 -11.29 1.45 12.50
N VAL A 9 -10.06 1.89 12.28
CA VAL A 9 -8.85 1.29 12.88
C VAL A 9 -8.28 2.19 13.96
N SER A 10 -7.42 1.64 14.82
CA SER A 10 -6.72 2.47 15.81
C SER A 10 -5.64 3.33 15.14
N GLU A 11 -5.16 4.35 15.86
CA GLU A 11 -4.01 5.17 15.44
C GLU A 11 -2.79 4.29 15.12
N GLN A 12 -2.45 3.35 16.01
CA GLN A 12 -1.32 2.43 15.81
C GLN A 12 -1.48 1.61 14.52
N GLU A 13 -2.69 1.12 14.25
CA GLU A 13 -2.95 0.32 13.06
C GLU A 13 -2.90 1.18 11.78
N LYS A 14 -3.40 2.41 11.83
CA LYS A 14 -3.21 3.40 10.76
C LYS A 14 -1.71 3.62 10.51
N ASP A 15 -0.91 3.83 11.56
CA ASP A 15 0.52 4.09 11.42
C ASP A 15 1.25 2.91 10.78
N GLU A 16 0.86 1.67 11.11
CA GLU A 16 1.39 0.46 10.45
C GLU A 16 1.22 0.51 8.93
N ILE A 17 0.00 0.78 8.45
CA ILE A 17 -0.27 0.81 7.01
C ILE A 17 0.25 2.08 6.33
N LEU A 18 0.26 3.22 7.03
CA LEU A 18 0.82 4.47 6.52
C LEU A 18 2.30 4.31 6.20
N ASN A 19 3.08 3.72 7.11
CA ASN A 19 4.51 3.43 6.90
C ASN A 19 4.74 2.56 5.64
N LEU A 20 3.85 1.60 5.38
CA LEU A 20 3.94 0.75 4.18
C LEU A 20 3.62 1.54 2.90
N TYR A 21 2.64 2.43 2.94
CA TYR A 21 2.34 3.32 1.81
C TYR A 21 3.50 4.28 1.53
N GLU A 22 4.04 4.92 2.56
CA GLU A 22 5.20 5.82 2.43
C GLU A 22 6.41 5.08 1.85
N ARG A 23 6.70 3.86 2.32
CA ARG A 23 7.77 3.03 1.75
C ARG A 23 7.53 2.73 0.27
N LYS A 24 6.30 2.35 -0.10
CA LYS A 24 5.93 2.08 -1.49
C LYS A 24 6.11 3.32 -2.36
N THR A 25 5.61 4.48 -1.91
CA THR A 25 5.73 5.76 -2.62
C THR A 25 7.20 6.15 -2.81
N ALA A 26 8.01 6.10 -1.75
CA ALA A 26 9.43 6.42 -1.83
C ALA A 26 10.19 5.51 -2.80
N LEU A 27 9.87 4.22 -2.84
CA LEU A 27 10.44 3.28 -3.81
C LEU A 27 10.00 3.59 -5.25
N GLN A 28 8.74 4.01 -5.46
CA GLN A 28 8.25 4.42 -6.78
C GLN A 28 8.90 5.70 -7.28
N GLU A 29 9.11 6.67 -6.39
CA GLU A 29 9.85 7.91 -6.69
C GLU A 29 11.32 7.60 -7.03
N LEU A 30 11.97 6.73 -6.25
CA LEU A 30 13.33 6.28 -6.53
C LEU A 30 13.42 5.54 -7.87
N PHE A 31 12.47 4.66 -8.15
CA PHE A 31 12.40 3.97 -9.44
C PHE A 31 12.28 4.95 -10.61
N SER A 32 11.45 5.98 -10.45
CA SER A 32 11.21 7.00 -11.48
C SER A 32 12.42 7.91 -11.70
N SER A 33 13.28 8.08 -10.68
CA SER A 33 14.50 8.88 -10.77
C SER A 33 15.73 8.11 -11.23
N LEU A 34 15.68 6.77 -11.26
CA LEU A 34 16.77 5.90 -11.74
C LEU A 34 17.41 6.37 -13.06
N PRO A 35 16.66 6.75 -14.11
CA PRO A 35 17.26 7.16 -15.38
C PRO A 35 18.07 8.46 -15.31
N CYS A 36 17.87 9.27 -14.27
CA CYS A 36 18.56 10.53 -14.04
C CYS A 36 19.86 10.37 -13.22
N LEU A 37 20.16 9.15 -12.75
CA LEU A 37 21.38 8.87 -12.01
C LEU A 37 22.57 8.75 -12.96
N ASN A 38 23.65 9.47 -12.69
CA ASN A 38 24.92 9.35 -13.42
C ASN A 38 25.73 8.15 -12.92
N ASN A 39 25.11 6.97 -12.94
CA ASN A 39 25.71 5.72 -12.49
C ASN A 39 26.04 4.81 -13.69
N ASP A 40 26.99 3.89 -13.52
CA ASP A 40 27.28 2.87 -14.52
C ASP A 40 26.11 1.89 -14.66
N ILE A 41 25.93 1.30 -15.86
CA ILE A 41 24.81 0.40 -16.18
C ILE A 41 24.68 -0.75 -15.18
N ALA A 42 25.81 -1.36 -14.77
CA ALA A 42 25.82 -2.44 -13.80
C ALA A 42 25.30 -2.02 -12.41
N GLU A 43 25.54 -0.77 -12.01
CA GLU A 43 25.01 -0.23 -10.75
C GLU A 43 23.50 0.06 -10.87
N ILE A 44 23.05 0.57 -12.01
CA ILE A 44 21.62 0.79 -12.30
C ILE A 44 20.84 -0.53 -12.22
N GLU A 45 21.35 -1.61 -12.81
CA GLU A 45 20.73 -2.94 -12.75
C GLU A 45 20.62 -3.47 -11.31
N LEU A 46 21.70 -3.34 -10.52
CA LEU A 46 21.68 -3.75 -9.11
C LEU A 46 20.70 -2.94 -8.25
N ILE A 47 20.57 -1.63 -8.50
CA ILE A 47 19.61 -0.78 -7.79
C ILE A 47 18.18 -1.14 -8.23
N TYR A 48 17.95 -1.36 -9.53
CA TYR A 48 16.67 -1.78 -10.08
C TYR A 48 16.19 -3.08 -9.41
N GLU A 49 17.03 -4.11 -9.35
CA GLU A 49 16.68 -5.39 -8.72
C GLU A 49 16.28 -5.21 -7.25
N LYS A 50 17.03 -4.40 -6.50
CA LYS A 50 16.74 -4.11 -5.10
C LYS A 50 15.39 -3.39 -4.93
N ILE A 51 15.10 -2.41 -5.78
CA ILE A 51 13.84 -1.66 -5.75
C ILE A 51 12.67 -2.60 -6.06
N VAL A 52 12.77 -3.39 -7.12
CA VAL A 52 11.72 -4.35 -7.51
C VAL A 52 11.47 -5.37 -6.41
N ALA A 53 12.54 -5.93 -5.83
CA ALA A 53 12.43 -6.89 -4.73
C ALA A 53 11.75 -6.27 -3.50
N ASP A 54 12.05 -5.03 -3.16
CA ASP A 54 11.48 -4.36 -1.99
C ASP A 54 10.05 -3.85 -2.22
N LEU A 55 9.72 -3.42 -3.44
CA LEU A 55 8.34 -3.14 -3.85
C LEU A 55 7.47 -4.39 -3.73
N GLY A 56 7.99 -5.55 -4.15
CA GLY A 56 7.31 -6.83 -3.98
C GLY A 56 7.04 -7.15 -2.51
N LYS A 57 8.06 -7.05 -1.65
CA LYS A 57 7.92 -7.28 -0.20
C LYS A 57 6.92 -6.32 0.45
N THR A 58 7.00 -5.03 0.11
CA THR A 58 6.10 -4.00 0.64
C THR A 58 4.66 -4.24 0.21
N THR A 59 4.45 -4.63 -1.05
CA THR A 59 3.10 -4.95 -1.58
C THR A 59 2.49 -6.14 -0.86
N VAL A 60 3.26 -7.23 -0.63
CA VAL A 60 2.76 -8.39 0.12
C VAL A 60 2.38 -8.01 1.57
N LYS A 61 3.17 -7.14 2.22
CA LYS A 61 2.84 -6.64 3.57
C LYS A 61 1.56 -5.81 3.60
N LEU A 62 1.33 -4.98 2.58
CA LEU A 62 0.09 -4.20 2.44
C LEU A 62 -1.13 -5.13 2.32
N GLU A 63 -1.08 -6.10 1.41
CA GLU A 63 -2.17 -7.08 1.23
C GLU A 63 -2.44 -7.90 2.50
N HIS A 64 -1.37 -8.30 3.19
CA HIS A 64 -1.48 -9.00 4.46
C HIS A 64 -2.14 -8.14 5.53
N TRP A 65 -1.75 -6.86 5.66
CA TRP A 65 -2.39 -5.94 6.60
C TRP A 65 -3.89 -5.80 6.32
N TRP A 66 -4.27 -5.58 5.05
CA TRP A 66 -5.68 -5.46 4.66
C TRP A 66 -6.46 -6.73 5.00
N SER A 67 -5.93 -7.89 4.65
CA SER A 67 -6.57 -9.19 4.90
C SER A 67 -6.73 -9.48 6.40
N GLU A 68 -5.68 -9.21 7.19
CA GLU A 68 -5.71 -9.41 8.64
C GLU A 68 -6.71 -8.49 9.34
N LYS A 69 -6.73 -7.19 9.00
CA LYS A 69 -7.68 -6.24 9.62
C LYS A 69 -9.11 -6.49 9.18
N ALA A 70 -9.33 -6.79 7.90
CA ALA A 70 -10.65 -7.17 7.39
C ALA A 70 -11.20 -8.39 8.13
N ARG A 71 -10.37 -9.40 8.41
CA ARG A 71 -10.76 -10.56 9.22
C ARG A 71 -11.01 -10.18 10.68
N LYS A 72 -10.09 -9.44 11.31
CA LYS A 72 -10.18 -9.03 12.72
C LYS A 72 -11.47 -8.24 13.02
N TYR A 73 -11.81 -7.30 12.15
CA TYR A 73 -12.96 -6.42 12.31
C TYR A 73 -14.20 -6.86 11.53
N THR A 74 -14.12 -8.01 10.84
CA THR A 74 -15.20 -8.56 10.01
C THR A 74 -15.73 -7.53 9.00
N TRP A 75 -14.83 -6.82 8.30
CA TRP A 75 -15.22 -5.83 7.31
C TRP A 75 -15.99 -6.48 6.16
N LYS A 76 -17.05 -5.81 5.73
CA LYS A 76 -17.77 -6.19 4.51
C LYS A 76 -16.83 -6.14 3.31
N SER A 77 -16.91 -7.15 2.46
CA SER A 77 -16.22 -7.24 1.18
C SER A 77 -17.21 -7.33 0.02
N SER A 78 -16.72 -7.17 -1.21
CA SER A 78 -17.49 -7.34 -2.45
C SER A 78 -16.56 -7.92 -3.51
N ALA A 79 -17.07 -8.75 -4.43
CA ALA A 79 -16.25 -9.44 -5.44
C ALA A 79 -15.41 -8.47 -6.30
N ASN A 80 -15.96 -7.29 -6.63
CA ASN A 80 -15.29 -6.21 -7.38
C ASN A 80 -15.08 -4.96 -6.51
N GLY A 81 -14.85 -5.17 -5.21
CA GLY A 81 -14.63 -4.09 -4.26
C GLY A 81 -13.20 -4.06 -3.72
N SER A 82 -12.77 -2.88 -3.29
CA SER A 82 -11.51 -2.69 -2.57
C SER A 82 -11.75 -1.88 -1.30
N TRP A 83 -10.87 -2.04 -0.31
CA TRP A 83 -10.87 -1.19 0.87
C TRP A 83 -9.99 0.03 0.67
N LYS A 84 -10.42 1.14 1.28
CA LYS A 84 -9.66 2.38 1.38
C LYS A 84 -9.72 2.87 2.81
N ILE A 85 -8.61 3.42 3.29
CA ILE A 85 -8.53 4.12 4.57
C ILE A 85 -8.56 5.64 4.32
N ASP A 86 -9.27 6.38 5.17
CA ASP A 86 -9.07 7.80 5.37
C ASP A 86 -8.06 8.00 6.51
N PHE A 87 -6.87 8.51 6.20
CA PHE A 87 -5.79 8.69 7.17
C PHE A 87 -6.05 9.82 8.19
N ASN A 88 -7.04 10.68 7.96
CA ASN A 88 -7.41 11.74 8.89
C ASN A 88 -8.41 11.26 9.96
N THR A 89 -9.29 10.33 9.59
CA THR A 89 -10.38 9.85 10.47
C THR A 89 -10.22 8.39 10.91
N ASN A 90 -9.23 7.68 10.35
CA ASN A 90 -8.98 6.24 10.50
C ASN A 90 -10.14 5.36 10.00
N GLU A 91 -11.08 5.94 9.26
CA GLU A 91 -12.24 5.22 8.76
C GLU A 91 -11.89 4.36 7.55
N ILE A 92 -12.49 3.18 7.49
CA ILE A 92 -12.31 2.24 6.40
C ILE A 92 -13.57 2.20 5.57
N PHE A 93 -13.40 2.32 4.26
CA PHE A 93 -14.47 2.33 3.29
C PHE A 93 -14.31 1.16 2.31
N LEU A 94 -15.41 0.49 2.00
CA LEU A 94 -15.51 -0.40 0.86
C LEU A 94 -15.92 0.43 -0.37
N ILE A 95 -15.05 0.44 -1.38
CA ILE A 95 -15.29 1.07 -2.68
C ILE A 95 -15.73 -0.02 -3.63
N LYS A 96 -16.87 0.16 -4.30
CA LYS A 96 -17.35 -0.74 -5.35
C LYS A 96 -17.11 -0.12 -6.72
N VAL A 97 -16.48 -0.88 -7.60
CA VAL A 97 -16.44 -0.56 -9.03
C VAL A 97 -17.75 -1.10 -9.62
N GLU A 98 -18.58 -0.18 -10.12
CA GLU A 98 -19.80 -0.50 -10.87
C GLU A 98 -19.46 -0.89 -12.31
#